data_AF-A0A7Y4WKB0-F1
#
_entry.id   AF-A0A7Y4WKB0-F1
#
_cell.length_a   1.000
_cell.length_b   1.000
_cell.length_c   1.000
_cell.angle_alpha   90.00
_cell.angle_beta   90.00
_cell.angle_gamma   90.00
#
_symmetry.space_group_name_H-M   'P 1'
#
loop_
_entity.id
_entity.type
_entity.pdbx_description
1 polymer ?
#
loop_
_entity_poly.entity_id
_entity_poly.type
_entity_poly.pdbx_seq_one_letter_code
_entity_poly.pdbx_strand_id
1 'polypeptide(L)' 'IWSGLAQRERQILGLRFRDGLSFREIAELLDVPQGSVAGWYSRAVARLRTVERGLP' A
#
# COMPACT_ATOMS: atom_id res chain seq x y z
N ILE A 1 11.48 -6.80 -1.73
CA ILE A 1 11.23 -6.05 -0.46
C ILE A 1 9.91 -6.46 0.22
N TRP A 2 8.79 -6.73 -0.49
CA TRP A 2 7.56 -7.27 0.15
C TRP A 2 6.93 -8.45 -0.61
N SER A 3 7.53 -9.64 -0.51
CA SER A 3 7.05 -10.85 -1.22
C SER A 3 5.64 -11.30 -0.81
N GLY A 4 5.25 -11.08 0.44
CA GLY A 4 3.92 -11.47 0.97
C GLY A 4 2.76 -10.53 0.64
N LEU A 5 2.98 -9.45 -0.13
CA LEU A 5 1.92 -8.49 -0.48
C LEU A 5 1.37 -8.69 -1.90
N ALA A 6 0.10 -8.36 -2.10
CA ALA A 6 -0.48 -8.29 -3.45
C ALA A 6 0.19 -7.18 -4.27
N GLN A 7 0.11 -7.25 -5.61
CA GLN A 7 0.76 -6.27 -6.48
C GLN A 7 0.30 -4.84 -6.21
N ARG A 8 -1.01 -4.63 -6.01
CA ARG A 8 -1.58 -3.32 -5.70
C ARG A 8 -1.06 -2.76 -4.37
N GLU A 9 -0.94 -3.62 -3.36
CA GLU A 9 -0.42 -3.24 -2.04
C GLU A 9 1.06 -2.82 -2.13
N ARG A 10 1.88 -3.59 -2.86
CA ARG A 10 3.28 -3.22 -3.13
C ARG A 10 3.40 -1.89 -3.87
N GLN A 11 2.54 -1.65 -4.86
CA GLN A 11 2.54 -0.42 -5.64
C GLN A 11 2.28 0.80 -4.73
N ILE A 12 1.24 0.74 -3.89
CA ILE A 12 0.87 1.83 -2.99
C ILE A 12 1.98 2.13 -1.97
N LEU A 13 2.55 1.09 -1.34
CA LEU A 13 3.67 1.29 -0.41
C LEU A 13 4.92 1.82 -1.12
N GLY A 14 5.16 1.40 -2.37
CA GLY A 14 6.24 1.91 -3.20
C GLY A 14 6.12 3.41 -3.42
N LEU A 15 4.98 3.85 -3.97
CA LEU A 15 4.72 5.27 -4.22
C LEU A 15 4.79 6.11 -2.93
N ARG A 16 4.31 5.56 -1.80
CA ARG A 16 4.28 6.27 -0.52
C ARG A 16 5.65 6.44 0.12
N PHE A 17 6.50 5.40 0.10
CA PHE A 17 7.74 5.35 0.88
C PHE A 17 9.01 5.50 0.05
N ARG A 18 9.00 5.07 -1.22
CA ARG A 18 10.14 5.27 -2.13
C ARG A 18 10.04 6.59 -2.86
N ASP A 19 8.85 6.92 -3.35
CA ASP A 19 8.63 8.11 -4.18
C ASP A 19 8.11 9.30 -3.36
N GLY A 20 7.77 9.08 -2.07
CA GLY A 20 7.37 10.11 -1.13
C GLY A 20 5.98 10.72 -1.37
N LEU A 21 5.16 10.13 -2.25
CA LEU A 21 3.87 10.69 -2.65
C LEU A 21 2.83 10.60 -1.53
N SER A 22 1.99 11.63 -1.43
CA SER A 22 0.80 11.66 -0.59
C SER A 22 -0.31 10.76 -1.15
N PHE A 23 -1.33 10.45 -0.34
CA PHE A 23 -2.47 9.65 -0.82
C PHE A 23 -3.27 10.37 -1.91
N ARG A 24 -3.31 11.70 -1.88
CA ARG A 24 -3.96 12.50 -2.92
C ARG A 24 -3.21 12.37 -4.25
N GLU A 25 -1.89 12.56 -4.25
CA GLU A 25 -1.06 12.44 -5.45
C GLU A 25 -1.09 11.01 -6.02
N ILE A 26 -1.11 9.99 -5.16
CA ILE A 26 -1.27 8.60 -5.59
C ILE A 26 -2.65 8.37 -6.21
N ALA A 27 -3.70 8.94 -5.66
CA ALA A 27 -5.05 8.85 -6.21
C ALA A 27 -5.15 9.51 -7.59
N GLU A 28 -4.57 10.69 -7.74
CA GLU A 28 -4.46 11.40 -9.02
C GLU A 28 -3.65 10.59 -10.03
N LEU A 29 -2.48 10.07 -9.64
CA LEU A 29 -1.61 9.28 -10.50
C LEU A 29 -2.26 7.98 -10.99
N LEU A 30 -3.06 7.34 -10.14
CA LEU A 30 -3.69 6.05 -10.43
C LEU A 30 -5.13 6.17 -10.94
N ASP A 31 -5.64 7.40 -11.09
CA ASP A 31 -7.01 7.73 -11.47
C ASP A 31 -8.07 6.97 -10.63
N VAL A 32 -7.97 7.10 -9.30
CA VAL A 32 -8.90 6.48 -8.35
C VAL A 32 -9.23 7.40 -7.19
N PRO A 33 -10.35 7.17 -6.48
CA PRO A 33 -10.65 7.91 -5.26
C PRO A 33 -9.56 7.75 -4.20
N GLN A 34 -9.23 8.83 -3.49
CA GLN A 34 -8.28 8.81 -2.36
C GLN A 34 -8.64 7.78 -1.28
N GLY A 35 -9.93 7.52 -1.06
CA GLY A 35 -10.39 6.47 -0.15
C GLY A 35 -9.95 5.06 -0.57
N SER A 36 -9.85 4.78 -1.87
CA SER A 36 -9.34 3.50 -2.39
C SER A 36 -7.86 3.32 -2.04
N VAL A 37 -7.07 4.38 -2.17
CA VAL A 37 -5.65 4.40 -1.80
C VAL A 37 -5.49 4.12 -0.30
N ALA A 38 -6.26 4.82 0.54
CA ALA A 38 -6.25 4.60 2.00
C ALA A 38 -6.64 3.16 2.36
N GLY A 39 -7.64 2.59 1.68
CA GLY A 39 -8.05 1.20 1.88
C GLY A 39 -6.98 0.18 1.50
N TRP A 40 -6.32 0.36 0.36
CA TRP A 40 -5.19 -0.51 -0.04
C TRP A 40 -4.01 -0.38 0.90
N TYR A 41 -3.68 0.85 1.33
CA TYR A 41 -2.61 1.08 2.30
C TYR A 41 -2.89 0.37 3.64
N SER A 42 -4.11 0.51 4.17
CA SER A 42 -4.51 -0.16 5.42
C SER A 42 -4.38 -1.68 5.34
N ARG A 43 -4.86 -2.28 4.24
CA ARG A 43 -4.71 -3.73 3.98
C ARG A 43 -3.24 -4.15 3.86
N ALA A 44 -2.43 -3.37 3.15
CA ALA A 44 -1.01 -3.64 3.00
C ALA A 44 -0.29 -3.64 4.35
N VAL A 45 -0.53 -2.64 5.20
CA VAL A 45 0.06 -2.56 6.55
C VAL A 45 -0.44 -3.69 7.45
N ALA A 46 -1.73 -4.03 7.39
CA ALA A 46 -2.28 -5.14 8.16
C ALA A 46 -1.61 -6.47 7.79
N ARG A 47 -1.44 -6.74 6.49
CA ARG A 47 -0.79 -7.97 6.00
C ARG A 47 0.72 -8.00 6.30
N LEU A 48 1.41 -6.86 6.24
CA LEU A 48 2.81 -6.81 6.68
C LEU A 48 2.93 -7.16 8.17
N ARG A 49 2.03 -6.67 9.02
CA ARG A 49 2.01 -6.99 10.45
C ARG A 49 1.75 -8.47 10.74
N THR A 50 0.96 -9.17 9.92
CA THR A 50 0.75 -10.62 10.11
C THR A 50 1.99 -11.40 9.69
N VAL A 51 2.57 -11.05 8.54
CA VAL A 51 3.77 -11.69 7.99
C VAL A 51 4.98 -11.50 8.91
N GLU A 52 5.22 -10.29 9.43
CA GLU A 52 6.32 -10.01 10.36
C GLU A 52 6.18 -10.72 11.72
N ARG A 53 4.95 -11.04 12.13
CA ARG A 53 4.70 -11.81 13.36
C ARG A 53 4.68 -13.33 13.13
N GLY A 54 4.84 -13.80 11.90
CA GLY A 54 4.74 -15.22 11.56
C GLY A 54 3.37 -15.85 11.85
N LEU A 55 2.31 -15.04 11.93
CA LEU A 55 0.94 -15.52 12.14
C LEU A 55 0.33 -15.90 10.78
N PRO A 56 -0.39 -17.03 10.68
CA PRO A 56 -1.02 -17.47 9.44
C PRO A 56 -2.07 -16.46 8.92
#